data_AF-A0A6G8U081-F1
#
_entry.id   AF-A0A6G8U081-F1
#
_cell.length_a   1.000
_cell.length_b   1.000
_cell.length_c   1.000
_cell.angle_alpha   90.00
_cell.angle_beta   90.00
_cell.angle_gamma   90.00
#
_symmetry.space_group_name_H-M   'P 1'
#
loop_
_entity.id
_entity.type
_entity.pdbx_description
1 polymer ?
#
loop_
_entity_poly.entity_id
_entity_poly.type
_entity_poly.pdbx_seq_one_letter_code
_entity_poly.pdbx_strand_id
1 'polypeptide(L)' 'MRKNADGTVDLYVGPKAPAGWENSWIETIPGKSFFAYFRLYGPEKPYFERSWKLPDIEEVQTNSGATTGRN' A
#
# COMPACT_ATOMS: atom_id res chain seq x y z
N MET A 1 6.14 -9.83 -4.78
CA MET A 1 6.35 -8.42 -4.41
C MET A 1 7.41 -7.79 -5.31
N ARG A 2 7.07 -6.65 -5.90
CA ARG A 2 7.95 -5.78 -6.68
C ARG A 2 8.81 -4.95 -5.72
N LYS A 3 10.10 -4.78 -6.04
CA LYS A 3 11.02 -3.89 -5.34
C LYS A 3 11.27 -2.62 -6.17
N ASN A 4 11.37 -1.50 -5.49
CA ASN A 4 11.73 -0.20 -6.07
C ASN A 4 13.27 -0.08 -6.21
N ALA A 5 13.73 0.90 -6.98
CA ALA A 5 15.17 1.09 -7.24
C ALA A 5 15.96 1.46 -5.97
N ASP A 6 15.32 2.09 -5.00
CA ASP A 6 15.88 2.43 -3.69
C ASP A 6 15.82 1.27 -2.68
N GLY A 7 15.34 0.09 -3.09
CA GLY A 7 15.19 -1.09 -2.26
C GLY A 7 13.91 -1.15 -1.43
N THR A 8 13.05 -0.13 -1.50
CA THR A 8 11.73 -0.14 -0.85
C THR A 8 10.73 -1.04 -1.61
N VAL A 9 9.56 -1.23 -1.00
CA VAL A 9 8.44 -1.96 -1.61
C VAL A 9 7.17 -1.17 -1.36
N ASP A 10 6.43 -0.88 -2.42
CA ASP A 10 5.04 -0.43 -2.30
C ASP A 10 4.11 -1.65 -2.30
N LEU A 11 3.15 -1.62 -1.37
CA LEU A 11 2.12 -2.64 -1.21
C LEU A 11 0.75 -1.97 -1.27
N TYR A 12 -0.04 -2.34 -2.26
CA TYR A 12 -1.39 -1.80 -2.44
C TYR A 12 -2.43 -2.66 -1.74
N VAL A 13 -3.47 -2.03 -1.22
CA VAL A 13 -4.61 -2.70 -0.60
C VAL A 13 -5.89 -2.15 -1.22
N GLY A 14 -6.74 -3.00 -1.80
CA GLY A 14 -7.95 -2.55 -2.47
C GLY A 14 -8.67 -3.66 -3.23
N PRO A 15 -9.85 -3.42 -3.81
CA PRO A 15 -10.63 -4.45 -4.49
C PRO A 15 -10.11 -4.81 -5.89
N LYS A 16 -9.18 -4.02 -6.43
CA LYS A 16 -8.51 -4.27 -7.70
C LYS A 16 -7.05 -3.86 -7.60
N ALA A 17 -6.16 -4.66 -8.18
CA ALA A 17 -4.75 -4.31 -8.30
C ALA A 17 -4.59 -3.09 -9.23
N PRO A 18 -3.74 -2.12 -8.87
CA PRO A 18 -3.24 -1.13 -9.82
C PRO A 18 -2.45 -1.82 -10.94
N ALA A 19 -2.52 -1.26 -12.16
CA ALA A 19 -1.82 -1.83 -13.31
C ALA A 19 -0.30 -1.95 -13.06
N GLY A 20 0.25 -3.15 -13.27
CA GLY A 20 1.67 -3.43 -13.06
C GLY A 20 2.07 -3.69 -11.61
N TRP A 21 1.11 -3.75 -10.68
CA TRP A 21 1.32 -4.03 -9.26
C TRP A 21 0.59 -5.29 -8.79
N GLU A 22 0.20 -6.17 -9.71
CA GLU A 22 -0.54 -7.42 -9.44
C GLU A 22 0.23 -8.34 -8.47
N ASN A 23 1.56 -8.25 -8.46
CA ASN A 23 2.45 -9.03 -7.58
C ASN A 23 2.75 -8.35 -6.22
N SER A 24 2.17 -7.18 -5.96
CA SER A 24 2.38 -6.31 -4.79
C SER A 24 1.06 -5.67 -4.34
N TRP A 25 0.01 -6.50 -4.26
CA TRP A 25 -1.33 -6.08 -3.92
C TRP A 25 -2.04 -7.10 -3.03
N ILE A 26 -2.89 -6.61 -2.12
CA ILE A 26 -3.79 -7.40 -1.29
C ILE A 26 -5.23 -7.02 -1.64
N GLU A 27 -6.00 -8.03 -2.04
CA GLU A 27 -7.41 -7.87 -2.37
C GLU A 27 -8.26 -7.56 -1.13
N THR A 28 -9.17 -6.60 -1.26
CA THR A 28 -10.24 -6.33 -0.30
C THR A 28 -11.61 -6.55 -0.91
N ILE A 29 -12.62 -6.77 -0.06
CA ILE A 29 -14.00 -6.97 -0.49
C ILE A 29 -14.72 -5.61 -0.47
N PRO A 30 -15.31 -5.13 -1.59
CA PRO A 30 -16.09 -3.90 -1.61
C PRO A 30 -17.17 -3.87 -0.53
N GLY A 31 -17.29 -2.75 0.19
CA GLY A 31 -18.27 -2.57 1.27
C GLY A 31 -17.93 -3.27 2.58
N LYS A 32 -16.75 -3.88 2.72
CA LYS A 32 -16.27 -4.45 3.99
C LYS A 32 -15.01 -3.73 4.49
N SER A 33 -14.97 -3.50 5.80
CA SER A 33 -13.78 -2.97 6.47
C SER A 33 -12.63 -3.98 6.47
N PHE A 34 -11.40 -3.47 6.55
CA PHE A 34 -10.20 -4.27 6.76
C PHE A 34 -9.36 -3.68 7.90
N PHE A 35 -8.38 -4.45 8.38
CA PHE A 35 -7.31 -3.96 9.23
C PHE A 35 -6.00 -4.60 8.79
N ALA A 36 -4.88 -3.93 9.05
CA ALA A 36 -3.55 -4.44 8.75
C ALA A 36 -2.86 -4.94 10.02
N TYR A 37 -2.14 -6.05 9.91
CA TYR A 37 -1.23 -6.49 10.96
C TYR A 37 0.14 -6.80 10.36
N PHE A 38 1.12 -5.94 10.67
CA PHE A 38 2.49 -6.07 10.20
C PHE A 38 3.33 -6.88 11.19
N ARG A 39 4.04 -7.90 10.68
CA ARG A 39 4.86 -8.81 11.50
C ARG A 39 6.33 -8.68 11.11
N LEU A 40 7.18 -8.44 12.10
CA LEU A 40 8.63 -8.53 11.96
C LEU A 40 9.10 -9.86 12.55
N TYR A 41 9.85 -10.62 11.76
CA TYR A 41 10.50 -11.85 12.21
C TYR A 41 11.99 -11.55 12.41
N GLY A 42 12.47 -11.62 13.65
CA GLY A 42 13.83 -11.21 13.99
C GLY A 42 14.10 -9.72 13.78
N PRO A 43 13.31 -8.80 14.37
CA PRO A 43 13.55 -7.36 14.21
C PRO A 43 14.93 -6.95 14.74
N GLU A 44 15.52 -5.95 14.10
CA GLU A 44 16.83 -5.39 14.50
C GLU A 44 16.69 -4.17 15.42
N LYS A 45 17.84 -3.69 15.92
CA LYS A 45 17.97 -2.55 16.84
C LYS A 45 17.12 -1.31 16.45
N PRO A 46 17.01 -0.89 15.17
CA PRO A 46 16.20 0.29 14.80
C PRO A 46 14.71 0.19 15.16
N TYR A 47 14.15 -1.02 15.18
CA TYR A 47 12.77 -1.24 15.61
C TYR A 47 12.61 -0.99 17.11
N PHE A 48 13.51 -1.57 17.93
CA PHE A 48 13.44 -1.45 19.39
C PHE A 48 13.74 -0.04 19.89
N GLU A 49 14.66 0.66 19.24
CA GLU A 49 14.99 2.06 19.55
C GLU A 49 14.00 3.06 18.96
N ARG A 50 13.03 2.59 18.16
CA ARG A 50 12.03 3.42 17.47
C ARG A 50 12.64 4.46 16.53
N SER A 51 13.86 4.23 16.04
CA SER A 51 14.48 5.08 15.03
C SER A 51 13.93 4.80 13.63
N TRP A 52 13.33 3.62 13.45
CA TRP A 52 12.50 3.27 12.30
C TRP A 52 11.06 3.00 12.75
N LYS A 53 10.09 3.38 11.91
CA LYS A 53 8.67 3.08 12.07
C LYS A 53 8.06 2.70 10.73
N LEU A 54 7.04 1.84 10.77
CA LEU A 54 6.21 1.57 9.61
C LEU A 54 5.47 2.87 9.21
N PRO A 55 5.48 3.26 7.93
CA PRO A 55 4.65 4.36 7.45
C PRO A 55 3.15 4.08 7.66
N ASP A 56 2.36 5.14 7.76
CA ASP A 56 0.91 5.01 7.76
C ASP A 56 0.41 4.50 6.40
N ILE A 57 -0.76 3.86 6.39
CA ILE A 57 -1.43 3.51 5.13
C ILE A 57 -2.04 4.77 4.55
N GLU A 58 -1.73 5.05 3.29
CA GLU A 58 -2.19 6.24 2.57
C GLU A 58 -3.27 5.89 1.54
N GLU A 59 -4.22 6.80 1.36
CA GLU A 59 -5.21 6.69 0.28
C GLU A 59 -4.56 7.01 -1.06
N VAL A 60 -4.66 6.06 -1.99
CA VAL A 60 -4.17 6.25 -3.35
C VAL A 60 -5.15 7.12 -4.12
N GLN A 61 -4.70 8.33 -4.48
CA GLN A 61 -5.50 9.24 -5.30
C GLN A 61 -5.73 8.62 -6.69
N THR A 62 -6.96 8.20 -6.97
CA THR A 62 -7.37 7.85 -8.32
C THR A 62 -7.64 9.14 -9.08
N ASN A 63 -6.61 9.65 -9.78
CA ASN A 63 -6.80 10.72 -10.76
C ASN A 63 -7.71 10.21 -11.87
N SER A 64 -9.01 10.36 -11.65
CA SER A 64 -10.05 10.10 -12.62
C SER A 64 -9.97 11.22 -13.64
N GLY A 65 -9.29 10.99 -14.76
CA GLY A 65 -9.32 11.84 -15.94
C GLY A 65 -10.69 11.85 -16.62
N ALA A 66 -11.76 12.09 -15.86
CA ALA A 66 -13.08 12.36 -16.40
C ALA A 66 -13.16 13.86 -16.71
N THR A 67 -12.75 14.21 -17.93
CA THR A 67 -13.18 15.45 -18.57
C THR A 67 -14.69 15.38 -18.76
N THR A 68 -15.47 15.69 -17.73
CA THR A 68 -16.91 15.93 -17.87
C THR A 68 -17.06 17.37 -18.33
N GLY A 69 -17.23 17.53 -19.64
CA GLY A 69 -17.78 18.75 -20.21
C GLY A 69 -19.25 18.93 -19.82
N ARG A 70 -19.63 20.21 -19.76
CA ARG A 70 -20.99 20.79 -19.70
C ARG A 70 -21.78 20.57 -18.39
N ASN A 71 -21.97 21.65 -17.65
CA ASN A 71 -23.05 22.62 -17.91
C ASN A 71 -22.58 24.04 -17.62
#